data_AF-A0A0H2KKM4-F1
#
_entry.id   AF-A0A0H2KKM4-F1
#
_cell.length_a   1.000
_cell.length_b   1.000
_cell.length_c   1.000
_cell.angle_alpha   90.00
_cell.angle_beta   90.00
_cell.angle_gamma   90.00
#
_symmetry.space_group_name_H-M   'P 1'
#
loop_
_entity.id
_entity.type
_entity.pdbx_description
1 polymer ?
#
loop_
_entity_poly.entity_id
_entity_poly.type
_entity_poly.pdbx_seq_one_letter_code
_entity_poly.pdbx_strand_id
1 'polypeptide(L)'
;SGFDASDPSMLDGARWAVTVDGTTRREAFVTVLRLVTGPLGGTVHVLTDDVHDESTALVSHVPHVLATELLGVVADAPVRDVARGLAAGSFRDATRVGRTDPRRTEAMVTDNAAWVASALRVVVRDLEQLVAALESNAPVGEFFDRPDPVRGPADAPGTGERLRVVLDDAGAWRAEVTAAGARGAVVVAVEDDAVVVA
;
A
#
# COMPACT_ATOMS: atom_id res chain seq x y z
N SER A 1 20.98 -4.98 2.56
CA SER A 1 20.89 -3.52 2.73
C SER A 1 22.30 -2.96 2.88
N GLY A 2 22.46 -1.64 2.80
CA GLY A 2 23.77 -0.99 2.89
C GLY A 2 24.15 -0.29 1.58
N PHE A 3 25.34 0.31 1.56
CA PHE A 3 25.84 1.08 0.42
C PHE A 3 25.99 0.23 -0.86
N ASP A 4 26.45 -1.01 -0.73
CA ASP A 4 26.63 -1.93 -1.86
C ASP A 4 25.31 -2.35 -2.55
N ALA A 5 24.17 -2.08 -1.90
CA ALA A 5 22.85 -2.31 -2.49
C ALA A 5 22.31 -1.07 -3.24
N SER A 6 23.06 0.03 -3.32
CA SER A 6 22.65 1.24 -4.04
C SER A 6 22.73 1.03 -5.55
N ASP A 7 21.74 1.58 -6.25
CA ASP A 7 21.66 1.57 -7.70
C ASP A 7 21.09 2.92 -8.16
N PRO A 8 21.71 3.61 -9.14
CA PRO A 8 21.27 4.92 -9.59
C PRO A 8 19.88 4.92 -10.25
N SER A 9 19.43 3.76 -10.74
CA SER A 9 18.11 3.58 -11.37
C SER A 9 17.03 3.07 -10.40
N MET A 10 17.37 2.87 -9.12
CA MET A 10 16.48 2.27 -8.12
C MET A 10 15.12 2.98 -8.00
N LEU A 11 15.07 4.28 -8.30
CA LEU A 11 13.89 5.14 -8.13
C LEU A 11 13.24 5.53 -9.46
N ASP A 12 13.74 5.03 -10.58
CA ASP A 12 13.20 5.34 -11.90
C ASP A 12 11.76 4.83 -12.04
N GLY A 13 10.84 5.72 -12.40
CA GLY A 13 9.41 5.42 -12.54
C GLY A 13 8.70 5.02 -11.25
N ALA A 14 9.34 5.20 -10.09
CA ALA A 14 8.78 4.78 -8.81
C ALA A 14 7.51 5.58 -8.43
N ARG A 15 6.60 4.92 -7.71
CA ARG A 15 5.44 5.56 -7.09
C ARG A 15 5.83 6.08 -5.72
N TRP A 16 5.54 7.34 -5.44
CA TRP A 16 5.88 8.03 -4.20
C TRP A 16 4.62 8.51 -3.52
N ALA A 17 4.46 8.19 -2.24
CA ALA A 17 3.59 8.94 -1.36
C ALA A 17 4.37 10.13 -0.82
N VAL A 18 3.79 11.33 -0.92
CA VAL A 18 4.29 12.56 -0.31
C VAL A 18 3.23 13.02 0.67
N THR A 19 3.53 12.89 1.97
CA THR A 19 2.58 13.34 2.99
C THR A 19 2.71 14.84 3.24
N VAL A 20 1.58 15.47 3.51
CA VAL A 20 1.47 16.91 3.72
C VAL A 20 0.62 17.17 4.95
N ASP A 21 1.13 18.04 5.83
CA ASP A 21 0.51 18.46 7.08
C ASP A 21 0.51 20.00 7.20
N GLY A 22 -0.06 20.54 8.29
CA GLY A 22 -0.11 21.99 8.52
C GLY A 22 1.26 22.69 8.59
N THR A 23 2.35 21.94 8.78
CA THR A 23 3.71 22.49 8.92
C THR A 23 4.53 22.41 7.63
N THR A 24 4.04 21.67 6.63
CA THR A 24 4.74 21.42 5.37
C THR A 24 4.96 22.71 4.60
N ARG A 25 6.22 23.11 4.39
CA ARG A 25 6.56 24.32 3.62
C ARG A 25 6.34 24.11 2.12
N ARG A 26 5.73 25.09 1.46
CA ARG A 26 5.43 25.07 0.02
C ARG A 26 6.66 24.78 -0.83
N GLU A 27 7.79 25.42 -0.53
CA GLU A 27 9.00 25.31 -1.36
C GLU A 27 9.60 23.90 -1.28
N ALA A 28 9.57 23.29 -0.09
CA ALA A 28 10.03 21.92 0.11
C ALA A 28 9.14 20.92 -0.63
N PHE A 29 7.82 21.10 -0.51
CA PHE A 29 6.83 20.29 -1.24
C PHE A 29 7.06 20.34 -2.75
N VAL A 30 7.14 21.53 -3.35
CA VAL A 30 7.38 21.70 -4.80
C VAL A 30 8.72 21.10 -5.22
N THR A 31 9.76 21.22 -4.39
CA THR A 31 11.07 20.63 -4.67
C THR A 31 10.99 19.11 -4.79
N VAL A 32 10.33 18.44 -3.85
CA VAL A 32 10.13 16.99 -3.88
C VAL A 32 9.31 16.58 -5.10
N LEU A 33 8.21 17.30 -5.39
CA LEU A 33 7.39 16.99 -6.56
C LEU A 33 8.21 17.07 -7.86
N ARG A 34 8.97 18.14 -8.07
CA ARG A 34 9.80 18.34 -9.27
C ARG A 34 10.91 17.29 -9.40
N LEU A 35 11.46 16.82 -8.28
CA LEU A 35 12.43 15.72 -8.28
C LEU A 35 11.79 14.42 -8.76
N VAL A 36 10.63 14.06 -8.22
CA VAL A 36 9.98 12.78 -8.53
C VAL A 36 9.39 12.79 -9.93
N THR A 37 8.62 13.82 -10.30
CA THR A 37 7.94 13.86 -11.60
C THR A 37 8.85 14.26 -12.76
N GLY A 38 9.99 14.90 -12.46
CA GLY A 38 10.99 15.30 -13.46
C GLY A 38 11.99 14.19 -13.74
N PRO A 39 13.23 14.25 -13.20
CA PRO A 39 14.31 13.34 -13.56
C PRO A 39 14.02 11.87 -13.25
N LEU A 40 13.22 11.56 -12.22
CA LEU A 40 12.87 10.17 -11.88
C LEU A 40 11.70 9.64 -12.73
N GLY A 41 10.92 10.51 -13.39
CA GLY A 41 9.73 10.12 -14.15
C GLY A 41 8.69 9.35 -13.32
N GLY A 42 8.70 9.54 -12.00
CA GLY A 42 7.84 8.84 -11.06
C GLY A 42 6.44 9.44 -10.93
N THR A 43 5.58 8.73 -10.22
CA THR A 43 4.20 9.15 -9.92
C THR A 43 4.10 9.57 -8.47
N VAL A 44 3.47 10.71 -8.17
CA VAL A 44 3.30 11.19 -6.79
C VAL A 44 1.84 11.17 -6.37
N HIS A 45 1.54 10.44 -5.29
CA HIS A 45 0.30 10.57 -4.52
C HIS A 45 0.56 11.54 -3.36
N VAL A 46 -0.25 12.59 -3.25
CA VAL A 46 -0.14 13.55 -2.14
C VAL A 46 -1.22 13.26 -1.11
N LEU A 47 -0.82 12.89 0.11
CA LEU A 47 -1.73 12.31 1.11
C LEU A 47 -1.55 12.97 2.48
N THR A 48 -2.45 12.69 3.40
CA THR A 48 -2.15 12.84 4.84
C THR A 48 -1.38 11.60 5.32
N ASP A 49 -0.71 11.71 6.47
CA ASP A 49 -0.04 10.57 7.11
C ASP A 49 -1.03 9.42 7.36
N ASP A 50 -2.23 9.76 7.82
CA ASP A 50 -3.28 8.79 8.16
C ASP A 50 -3.75 7.97 6.95
N VAL A 51 -3.99 8.62 5.81
CA VAL A 51 -4.38 7.93 4.57
C VAL A 51 -3.25 7.07 4.03
N HIS A 52 -2.00 7.54 4.14
CA HIS A 52 -0.82 6.75 3.79
C HIS A 52 -0.73 5.49 4.66
N ASP A 53 -0.88 5.63 5.97
CA ASP A 53 -0.73 4.53 6.92
C ASP A 53 -1.87 3.50 6.80
N GLU A 54 -3.11 3.94 6.62
CA GLU A 54 -4.22 3.03 6.31
C GLU A 54 -3.96 2.27 5.00
N SER A 55 -3.54 2.98 3.94
CA SER A 55 -3.28 2.40 2.62
C SER A 55 -2.14 1.35 2.69
N THR A 56 -1.02 1.69 3.32
CA THR A 56 0.13 0.79 3.47
C THR A 56 -0.18 -0.39 4.39
N ALA A 57 -1.04 -0.21 5.41
CA ALA A 57 -1.52 -1.32 6.21
C ALA A 57 -2.22 -2.37 5.34
N LEU A 58 -3.12 -1.93 4.45
CA LEU A 58 -3.90 -2.81 3.57
C LEU A 58 -3.06 -3.51 2.50
N VAL A 59 -2.17 -2.77 1.83
CA VAL A 59 -1.49 -3.27 0.61
C VAL A 59 -0.04 -3.72 0.83
N SER A 60 0.52 -3.52 2.02
CA SER A 60 1.89 -3.91 2.37
C SER A 60 1.95 -4.66 3.69
N HIS A 61 1.51 -4.08 4.80
CA HIS A 61 1.77 -4.64 6.13
C HIS A 61 0.97 -5.92 6.39
N VAL A 62 -0.35 -5.88 6.21
CA VAL A 62 -1.21 -7.06 6.36
C VAL A 62 -0.78 -8.20 5.44
N PRO A 63 -0.46 -7.98 4.14
CA PRO A 63 0.13 -9.01 3.29
C PRO A 63 1.39 -9.68 3.87
N HIS A 64 2.30 -8.93 4.53
CA HIS A 64 3.46 -9.54 5.19
C HIS A 64 3.07 -10.38 6.41
N VAL A 65 2.09 -9.93 7.21
CA VAL A 65 1.56 -10.70 8.34
C VAL A 65 0.94 -12.01 7.86
N LEU A 66 0.06 -11.96 6.86
CA LEU A 66 -0.60 -13.15 6.32
C LEU A 66 0.39 -14.11 5.65
N ALA A 67 1.38 -13.59 4.91
CA ALA A 67 2.44 -14.42 4.34
C ALA A 67 3.27 -15.13 5.42
N THR A 68 3.52 -14.46 6.54
CA THR A 68 4.25 -15.03 7.69
C THR A 68 3.40 -16.10 8.38
N GLU A 69 2.11 -15.84 8.60
CA GLU A 69 1.19 -16.81 9.19
C GLU A 69 1.04 -18.07 8.33
N LEU A 70 0.91 -17.92 7.00
CA LEU A 70 0.89 -19.08 6.08
C LEU A 70 2.14 -19.95 6.18
N LEU A 71 3.31 -19.34 6.38
CA LEU A 71 4.56 -20.08 6.64
C LEU A 71 4.54 -20.75 8.01
N GLY A 72 4.02 -20.07 9.04
CA GLY A 72 3.86 -20.60 10.40
C GLY A 72 2.97 -21.83 10.46
N VAL A 73 1.77 -21.76 9.87
CA VAL A 73 0.84 -22.89 9.78
C VAL A 73 1.49 -24.13 9.16
N VAL A 74 2.27 -23.94 8.09
CA VAL A 74 3.01 -25.05 7.46
C VAL A 74 4.16 -25.53 8.34
N ALA A 75 4.89 -24.63 9.00
CA ALA A 75 6.02 -24.99 9.87
C ALA A 75 5.60 -25.88 11.04
N ASP A 76 4.44 -25.59 11.63
CA ASP A 76 3.89 -26.30 12.79
C ASP A 76 3.12 -27.57 12.42
N ALA A 77 2.85 -27.79 11.13
CA ALA A 77 2.14 -28.97 10.66
C ALA A 77 3.00 -30.26 10.76
N PRO A 78 2.46 -31.38 11.27
CA PRO A 78 3.16 -32.67 11.26
C PRO A 78 3.56 -33.14 9.85
N VAL A 79 2.81 -32.72 8.83
CA VAL A 79 3.00 -33.08 7.42
C VAL A 79 3.82 -32.06 6.63
N ARG A 80 4.52 -31.13 7.31
CA ARG A 80 5.22 -29.99 6.67
C ARG A 80 6.10 -30.38 5.49
N ASP A 81 6.81 -31.50 5.56
CA ASP A 81 7.77 -31.90 4.52
C ASP A 81 7.04 -32.31 3.24
N VAL A 82 5.91 -33.02 3.37
CA VAL A 82 5.02 -33.35 2.25
C VAL A 82 4.34 -32.09 1.73
N ALA A 83 3.79 -31.24 2.61
CA ALA A 83 3.14 -30.00 2.22
C ALA A 83 4.08 -29.08 1.42
N ARG A 84 5.34 -28.96 1.85
CA ARG A 84 6.38 -28.22 1.12
C ARG A 84 6.74 -28.87 -0.21
N GLY A 85 6.78 -30.21 -0.28
CA GLY A 85 7.02 -30.94 -1.52
C GLY A 85 5.90 -30.79 -2.55
N LEU A 86 4.67 -30.58 -2.10
CA LEU A 86 3.49 -30.35 -2.95
C LEU A 86 3.26 -28.87 -3.30
N ALA A 87 3.96 -27.95 -2.63
CA ALA A 87 3.73 -26.52 -2.79
C ALA A 87 4.00 -26.04 -4.24
N ALA A 88 3.00 -25.36 -4.82
CA ALA A 88 3.05 -24.83 -6.18
C ALA A 88 3.20 -23.29 -6.20
N GLY A 89 2.85 -22.67 -7.34
CA GLY A 89 2.93 -21.22 -7.53
C GLY A 89 2.13 -20.43 -6.51
N SER A 90 0.91 -20.85 -6.18
CA SER A 90 0.05 -20.17 -5.20
C SER A 90 0.72 -19.98 -3.84
N PHE A 91 1.28 -21.06 -3.26
CA PHE A 91 2.00 -20.98 -2.00
C PHE A 91 3.30 -20.18 -2.13
N ARG A 92 4.04 -20.37 -3.23
CA ARG A 92 5.29 -19.63 -3.49
C ARG A 92 5.06 -18.13 -3.51
N ASP A 93 4.03 -17.67 -4.22
CA ASP A 93 3.77 -16.26 -4.44
C ASP A 93 3.13 -15.62 -3.20
N ALA A 94 2.18 -16.32 -2.55
CA ALA A 94 1.56 -15.87 -1.32
C ALA A 94 2.54 -15.75 -0.15
N THR A 95 3.60 -16.57 -0.12
CA THR A 95 4.61 -16.55 0.97
C THR A 95 5.89 -15.81 0.61
N ARG A 96 6.03 -15.27 -0.62
CA ARG A 96 7.27 -14.65 -1.09
C ARG A 96 7.77 -13.53 -0.17
N VAL A 97 6.87 -12.68 0.29
CA VAL A 97 7.19 -11.54 1.17
C VAL A 97 7.45 -11.97 2.63
N GLY A 98 6.90 -13.09 3.08
CA GLY A 98 7.17 -13.65 4.41
C GLY A 98 8.59 -14.19 4.59
N ARG A 99 9.41 -14.21 3.52
CA ARG A 99 10.81 -14.65 3.54
C ARG A 99 11.81 -13.50 3.73
N THR A 100 11.33 -12.26 3.84
CA THR A 100 12.19 -11.12 4.18
C THR A 100 12.61 -11.19 5.65
N ASP A 101 13.58 -10.35 6.05
CA ASP A 101 14.02 -10.24 7.45
C ASP A 101 12.81 -9.99 8.38
N PRO A 102 12.52 -10.91 9.32
CA PRO A 102 11.40 -10.75 10.26
C PRO A 102 11.49 -9.48 11.10
N ARG A 103 12.69 -9.00 11.43
CA ARG A 103 12.86 -7.77 12.24
C ARG A 103 12.48 -6.52 11.48
N ARG A 104 12.68 -6.51 10.16
CA ARG A 104 12.18 -5.44 9.29
C ARG A 104 10.66 -5.43 9.27
N THR A 105 10.03 -6.60 9.12
CA THR A 105 8.57 -6.72 9.11
C THR A 105 7.97 -6.31 10.45
N GLU A 106 8.57 -6.74 11.56
CA GLU A 106 8.16 -6.36 12.91
C GLU A 106 8.14 -4.84 13.08
N ALA A 107 9.24 -4.15 12.76
CA ALA A 107 9.32 -2.69 12.87
C ALA A 107 8.20 -1.99 12.09
N MET A 108 8.03 -2.36 10.82
CA MET A 108 7.00 -1.81 9.94
C MET A 108 5.57 -2.03 10.46
N VAL A 109 5.29 -3.22 11.02
CA VAL A 109 3.97 -3.55 11.58
C VAL A 109 3.72 -2.84 12.91
N THR A 110 4.73 -2.77 13.78
CA THR A 110 4.62 -2.12 15.09
C THR A 110 4.46 -0.60 14.96
N ASP A 111 5.19 0.04 14.06
CA ASP A 111 5.09 1.48 13.83
C ASP A 111 3.70 1.88 13.31
N ASN A 112 3.00 0.98 12.60
CA ASN A 112 1.65 1.20 12.08
C ASN A 112 0.60 0.29 12.74
N ALA A 113 0.76 -0.03 14.03
CA ALA A 113 -0.04 -1.05 14.71
C ALA A 113 -1.54 -0.77 14.72
N ALA A 114 -1.96 0.50 14.81
CA ALA A 114 -3.38 0.86 14.88
C ALA A 114 -4.14 0.46 13.61
N TRP A 115 -3.63 0.88 12.44
CA TRP A 115 -4.22 0.54 11.15
C TRP A 115 -4.09 -0.95 10.82
N VAL A 116 -2.94 -1.56 11.14
CA VAL A 116 -2.73 -3.01 10.94
C VAL A 116 -3.70 -3.84 11.80
N ALA A 117 -3.86 -3.52 13.08
CA ALA A 117 -4.78 -4.24 13.96
C ALA A 117 -6.24 -4.08 13.50
N SER A 118 -6.64 -2.89 13.01
CA SER A 118 -7.97 -2.66 12.45
C SER A 118 -8.24 -3.57 11.25
N ALA A 119 -7.30 -3.60 10.29
CA ALA A 119 -7.42 -4.45 9.10
C ALA A 119 -7.38 -5.95 9.43
N LEU A 120 -6.52 -6.38 10.36
CA LEU A 120 -6.46 -7.78 10.79
C LEU A 120 -7.75 -8.23 11.48
N ARG A 121 -8.44 -7.37 12.23
CA ARG A 121 -9.76 -7.71 12.80
C ARG A 121 -10.80 -8.02 11.73
N VAL A 122 -10.78 -7.28 10.62
CA VAL A 122 -11.65 -7.56 9.47
C VAL A 122 -11.30 -8.93 8.88
N VAL A 123 -10.00 -9.22 8.68
CA VAL A 123 -9.54 -10.52 8.17
C VAL A 123 -9.97 -11.67 9.10
N VAL A 124 -9.73 -11.55 10.40
CA VAL A 124 -10.09 -12.58 11.39
C VAL A 124 -11.59 -12.86 11.36
N ARG A 125 -12.42 -11.82 11.43
CA ARG A 125 -13.88 -11.96 11.37
C ARG A 125 -14.33 -12.68 10.10
N ASP A 126 -13.80 -12.28 8.94
CA ASP A 126 -14.20 -12.86 7.66
C ASP A 126 -13.74 -14.33 7.53
N LEU A 127 -12.56 -14.66 8.07
CA LEU A 127 -12.07 -16.05 8.12
C LEU A 127 -12.86 -16.91 9.12
N GLU A 128 -13.25 -16.38 10.27
CA GLU A 128 -14.12 -17.07 11.24
C GLU A 128 -15.49 -17.40 10.62
N GLN A 129 -16.07 -16.47 9.87
CA GLN A 129 -17.32 -16.71 9.14
C GLN A 129 -17.14 -17.80 8.07
N LEU A 130 -16.03 -17.76 7.32
CA LEU A 130 -15.70 -18.80 6.35
C LEU A 130 -15.55 -20.17 7.02
N VAL A 131 -14.85 -20.24 8.16
CA VAL A 131 -14.70 -21.49 8.94
C VAL A 131 -16.06 -22.03 9.36
N ALA A 132 -16.93 -21.20 9.95
CA ALA A 132 -18.26 -21.64 10.38
C ALA A 132 -19.12 -22.15 9.20
N ALA A 133 -19.02 -21.51 8.03
CA ALA A 133 -19.69 -21.95 6.82
C ALA A 133 -19.13 -23.32 6.33
N LEU A 134 -17.81 -23.50 6.34
CA LEU A 134 -17.17 -24.77 5.96
C LEU A 134 -17.52 -25.91 6.93
N GLU A 135 -17.54 -25.65 8.23
CA GLU A 135 -17.90 -26.64 9.26
C GLU A 135 -19.35 -27.10 9.15
N SER A 136 -20.23 -26.25 8.62
CA SER A 136 -21.63 -26.57 8.36
C SER A 136 -21.91 -27.05 6.93
N ASN A 137 -20.88 -27.21 6.09
CA ASN A 137 -21.00 -27.47 4.64
C ASN A 137 -21.91 -26.47 3.91
N ALA A 138 -21.97 -25.22 4.37
CA ALA A 138 -22.68 -24.15 3.70
C ALA A 138 -21.92 -23.67 2.45
N PRO A 139 -22.62 -23.09 1.45
CA PRO A 139 -21.96 -22.45 0.32
C PRO A 139 -21.08 -21.27 0.76
N VAL A 140 -19.88 -21.16 0.16
CA VAL A 140 -18.87 -20.13 0.49
C VAL A 140 -18.55 -19.19 -0.66
N GLY A 141 -19.37 -19.18 -1.71
CA GLY A 141 -19.14 -18.39 -2.93
C GLY A 141 -18.96 -16.89 -2.65
N GLU A 142 -19.78 -16.33 -1.75
CA GLU A 142 -19.73 -14.91 -1.37
C GLU A 142 -18.34 -14.48 -0.88
N PHE A 143 -17.63 -15.33 -0.13
CA PHE A 143 -16.27 -15.04 0.32
C PHE A 143 -15.31 -14.82 -0.85
N PHE A 144 -15.47 -15.62 -1.91
CA PHE A 144 -14.64 -15.55 -3.10
C PHE A 144 -15.07 -14.46 -4.07
N ASP A 145 -16.35 -14.07 -4.10
CA ASP A 145 -16.88 -13.03 -5.00
C ASP A 145 -16.68 -11.61 -4.45
N ARG A 146 -16.70 -11.44 -3.12
CA ARG A 146 -16.55 -10.14 -2.45
C ARG A 146 -15.38 -9.26 -2.95
N PRO A 147 -14.19 -9.80 -3.27
CA PRO A 147 -13.05 -8.99 -3.75
C PRO A 147 -13.18 -8.49 -5.20
N ASP A 148 -14.26 -8.79 -5.92
CA ASP A 148 -14.45 -8.43 -7.34
C ASP A 148 -14.18 -6.95 -7.69
N PRO A 149 -14.55 -5.95 -6.86
CA PRO A 149 -14.25 -4.54 -7.14
C PRO A 149 -12.76 -4.22 -7.29
N VAL A 150 -11.86 -5.06 -6.78
CA VAL A 150 -10.40 -4.86 -6.81
C VAL A 150 -9.64 -6.04 -7.43
N ARG A 151 -10.35 -6.97 -8.08
CA ARG A 151 -9.73 -8.15 -8.72
C ARG A 151 -9.01 -7.80 -10.02
N GLY A 152 -9.51 -6.80 -10.73
CA GLY A 152 -8.92 -6.29 -11.96
C GLY A 152 -7.64 -5.48 -11.72
N PRO A 153 -6.89 -5.16 -12.79
CA PRO A 153 -5.82 -4.18 -12.68
C PRO A 153 -6.39 -2.84 -12.21
N ALA A 154 -5.62 -2.13 -11.39
CA ALA A 154 -5.93 -0.74 -11.07
C ALA A 154 -5.89 0.13 -12.34
N ASP A 155 -6.72 1.16 -12.37
CA ASP A 155 -6.68 2.16 -13.44
C ASP A 155 -5.30 2.83 -13.52
N ALA A 156 -4.94 3.27 -14.72
CA ALA A 156 -3.71 4.02 -14.91
C ALA A 156 -3.77 5.33 -14.09
N PRO A 157 -2.75 5.66 -13.30
CA PRO A 157 -2.75 6.88 -12.51
C PRO A 157 -2.77 8.12 -13.44
N GLY A 158 -3.47 9.18 -13.03
CA GLY A 158 -3.49 10.45 -13.76
C GLY A 158 -4.48 10.53 -14.92
N THR A 159 -5.39 9.56 -15.07
CA THR A 159 -6.41 9.56 -16.13
C THR A 159 -7.73 10.22 -15.74
N GLY A 160 -7.86 10.68 -14.49
CA GLY A 160 -9.08 11.30 -13.98
C GLY A 160 -9.28 12.76 -14.40
N GLU A 161 -10.29 13.38 -13.80
CA GLU A 161 -10.55 14.81 -13.98
C GLU A 161 -9.41 15.63 -13.37
N ARG A 162 -8.90 16.59 -14.16
CA ARG A 162 -7.81 17.45 -13.73
C ARG A 162 -8.30 18.51 -12.75
N LEU A 163 -7.70 18.55 -11.57
CA LEU A 163 -7.86 19.61 -10.58
C LEU A 163 -6.56 20.41 -10.48
N ARG A 164 -6.67 21.73 -10.66
CA ARG A 164 -5.55 22.66 -10.47
C ARG A 164 -5.66 23.30 -9.08
N VAL A 165 -4.72 22.97 -8.20
CA VAL A 165 -4.65 23.46 -6.82
C VAL A 165 -3.61 24.59 -6.74
N VAL A 166 -4.04 25.80 -6.40
CA VAL A 166 -3.15 26.97 -6.25
C VAL A 166 -2.40 26.88 -4.92
N LEU A 167 -1.08 26.93 -4.96
CA LEU A 167 -0.21 26.87 -3.79
C LEU A 167 -0.09 28.25 -3.12
N ASP A 168 -1.16 28.71 -2.49
CA ASP A 168 -1.16 29.99 -1.78
C ASP A 168 -0.33 30.01 -0.48
N ASP A 169 -0.05 31.22 0.01
CA ASP A 169 0.66 31.42 1.29
C ASP A 169 -0.24 31.15 2.50
N ALA A 170 -1.56 31.20 2.31
CA ALA A 170 -2.55 30.89 3.36
C ALA A 170 -2.54 29.40 3.73
N GLY A 171 -2.11 28.52 2.82
CA GLY A 171 -1.89 27.12 3.08
C GLY A 171 -3.09 26.21 2.85
N ALA A 172 -4.18 26.72 2.27
CA ALA A 172 -5.41 25.96 2.03
C ALA A 172 -5.19 24.80 1.04
N TRP A 173 -4.21 24.97 0.14
CA TRP A 173 -3.81 23.99 -0.86
C TRP A 173 -3.50 22.61 -0.27
N ARG A 174 -3.02 22.54 0.98
CA ARG A 174 -2.66 21.28 1.64
C ARG A 174 -3.87 20.37 1.80
N ALA A 175 -4.98 20.92 2.28
CA ALA A 175 -6.22 20.17 2.44
C ALA A 175 -6.81 19.77 1.08
N GLU A 176 -6.75 20.66 0.10
CA GLU A 176 -7.30 20.40 -1.24
C GLU A 176 -6.54 19.29 -1.98
N VAL A 177 -5.21 19.37 -2.01
CA VAL A 177 -4.37 18.39 -2.72
C VAL A 177 -4.42 17.02 -2.05
N THR A 178 -4.43 16.97 -0.71
CA THR A 178 -4.53 15.70 0.03
C THR A 178 -5.91 15.07 -0.09
N ALA A 179 -6.99 15.88 -0.13
CA ALA A 179 -8.33 15.37 -0.38
C ALA A 179 -8.45 14.76 -1.79
N ALA A 180 -7.80 15.36 -2.79
CA ALA A 180 -7.73 14.78 -4.13
C ALA A 180 -6.93 13.47 -4.14
N GLY A 181 -5.76 13.44 -3.50
CA GLY A 181 -4.95 12.24 -3.41
C GLY A 181 -5.62 11.08 -2.65
N ALA A 182 -6.42 11.38 -1.61
CA ALA A 182 -7.23 10.39 -0.90
C ALA A 182 -8.30 9.72 -1.81
N ARG A 183 -8.65 10.34 -2.95
CA ARG A 183 -9.50 9.74 -3.98
C ARG A 183 -8.71 9.03 -5.09
N GLY A 184 -7.39 8.90 -4.93
CA GLY A 184 -6.50 8.23 -5.86
C GLY A 184 -5.83 9.15 -6.88
N ALA A 185 -6.09 10.47 -6.85
CA ALA A 185 -5.46 11.40 -7.77
C ALA A 185 -3.94 11.47 -7.56
N VAL A 186 -3.20 11.68 -8.64
CA VAL A 186 -1.74 11.83 -8.64
C VAL A 186 -1.35 13.16 -9.24
N VAL A 187 -0.15 13.64 -8.92
CA VAL A 187 0.42 14.82 -9.56
C VAL A 187 0.71 14.53 -11.03
N VAL A 188 0.10 15.33 -11.92
CA VAL A 188 0.31 15.25 -13.37
C VAL A 188 1.04 16.47 -13.94
N ALA A 189 1.06 17.58 -13.22
CA ALA A 189 1.90 18.73 -13.55
C ALA A 189 2.27 19.55 -12.29
N VAL A 190 3.45 20.16 -12.32
CA VAL A 190 3.91 21.11 -11.29
C VAL A 190 4.16 22.45 -11.99
N GLU A 191 3.35 23.45 -11.68
CA GLU A 191 3.44 24.81 -12.20
C GLU A 191 4.26 25.69 -11.23
N ASP A 192 4.35 27.00 -11.49
CA ASP A 192 5.06 27.92 -10.59
C ASP A 192 4.22 28.30 -9.36
N ASP A 193 2.91 28.46 -9.54
CA ASP A 193 1.95 28.85 -8.51
C ASP A 193 0.95 27.74 -8.15
N ALA A 194 1.00 26.59 -8.82
CA ALA A 194 0.00 25.53 -8.65
C ALA A 194 0.55 24.12 -8.87
N VAL A 195 -0.24 23.13 -8.45
CA VAL A 195 -0.06 21.72 -8.82
C VAL A 195 -1.34 21.24 -9.48
N VAL A 196 -1.19 20.47 -10.56
CA VAL A 196 -2.31 19.81 -11.21
C VAL A 196 -2.31 18.34 -10.82
N VAL A 197 -3.43 17.86 -10.31
CA VAL A 197 -3.66 16.45 -9.98
C VAL A 197 -4.78 15.86 -10.83
N ALA A 198 -4.71 14.57 -11.12
CA ALA A 198 -5.73 13.83 -11.89
C ALA A 198 -5.74 12.34 -11.54
#